data_AF-D4X4C2-F1
#
_entry.id   AF-D4X4C2-F1
#
_cell.length_a   1.000
_cell.length_b   1.000
_cell.length_c   1.000
_cell.angle_alpha   90.00
_cell.angle_beta   90.00
_cell.angle_gamma   90.00
#
_symmetry.space_group_name_H-M   'P 1'
#
loop_
_entity.id
_entity.type
_entity.pdbx_description
1 polymer ?
#
loop_
_entity_poly.entity_id
_entity_poly.type
_entity_poly.pdbx_seq_one_letter_code
_entity_poly.pdbx_strand_id
1 'polypeptide(L)'
;MTTASIKPLTVNGIKQLAKKISREHNITHTDALNLASRQAGYENFVHAKRQLPVANAPRGFPVYISVHWFTRRSRNDDQTPNGLRHGRELLCVHLSRPLPEIVAKHLVGHARGLYGFRMEYVDHLEHRTNVNSQESARDLLLKAERSLRFMEATGLQPVSTKRFDSISRVLTEMPDRDHDSDWFDPVSGSYVCLDEPYAAAVKGREAKRAYWLESNDLKMVVPQWEGIYYAGECIPHLVGPDGALLQRVADTLARLRPVAEPHPWPTRQACAMTILSAPNAKRMQSRAG
;
A
#
# COMPACT_ATOMS: atom_id res chain seq x y z
N MET A 1 5.62 28.38 -0.50
CA MET A 1 5.36 27.10 0.20
C MET A 1 6.52 26.18 -0.10
N THR A 2 7.33 25.89 0.91
CA THR A 2 8.60 25.17 0.81
C THR A 2 8.37 23.72 0.41
N THR A 3 8.93 23.31 -0.74
CA THR A 3 8.95 21.96 -1.32
C THR A 3 9.77 20.94 -0.50
N ALA A 4 9.93 21.19 0.80
CA ALA A 4 10.75 20.42 1.71
C ALA A 4 9.93 19.31 2.41
N SER A 5 9.51 18.27 1.69
CA SER A 5 9.31 16.94 2.32
C SER A 5 9.14 15.77 1.34
N ILE A 6 9.59 15.88 0.10
CA ILE A 6 9.28 14.85 -0.89
C ILE A 6 10.55 14.05 -1.22
N LYS A 7 10.68 12.82 -0.70
CA LYS A 7 11.92 12.02 -0.74
C LYS A 7 11.81 10.79 -1.67
N PRO A 8 12.37 10.83 -2.89
CA PRO A 8 12.50 9.63 -3.71
C PRO A 8 13.57 8.69 -3.15
N LEU A 9 13.31 7.39 -3.17
CA LEU A 9 14.17 6.36 -2.57
C LEU A 9 14.78 5.39 -3.58
N THR A 10 14.67 5.70 -4.88
CA THR A 10 15.38 5.00 -5.97
C THR A 10 16.18 5.97 -6.83
N VAL A 11 17.13 5.45 -7.60
CA VAL A 11 17.90 6.23 -8.58
C VAL A 11 16.97 6.87 -9.62
N ASN A 12 15.90 6.18 -10.00
CA ASN A 12 14.91 6.70 -10.95
C ASN A 12 14.05 7.80 -10.31
N GLY A 13 13.63 7.63 -9.06
CA GLY A 13 12.94 8.68 -8.31
C GLY A 13 13.81 9.93 -8.14
N ILE A 14 15.10 9.77 -7.81
CA ILE A 14 16.05 10.90 -7.70
C ILE A 14 16.21 11.62 -9.04
N LYS A 15 16.29 10.90 -10.16
CA LYS A 15 16.34 11.51 -11.50
C LYS A 15 15.05 12.28 -11.82
N GLN A 16 13.88 11.78 -11.44
CA GLN A 16 12.62 12.49 -11.66
C GLN A 16 12.49 13.73 -10.78
N LEU A 17 12.87 13.66 -9.50
CA LEU A 17 12.96 14.83 -8.61
C LEU A 17 13.93 15.87 -9.17
N ALA A 18 15.11 15.45 -9.65
CA ALA A 18 16.07 16.34 -10.28
C ALA A 18 15.50 17.05 -11.52
N LYS A 19 14.70 16.37 -12.34
CA LYS A 19 13.97 17.01 -13.46
C LYS A 19 13.00 18.08 -12.98
N LYS A 20 12.28 17.84 -11.87
CA LYS A 20 11.35 18.82 -11.28
C LYS A 20 12.10 20.02 -10.71
N ILE A 21 13.14 19.77 -9.91
CA ILE A 21 14.01 20.80 -9.31
C ILE A 21 14.69 21.66 -10.38
N SER A 22 15.24 21.04 -11.43
CA SER A 22 15.90 21.76 -12.52
C SER A 22 14.94 22.74 -13.20
N ARG A 23 13.66 22.35 -13.37
CA ARG A 23 12.61 23.22 -13.92
C ARG A 23 12.18 24.32 -12.96
N GLU A 24 12.04 24.01 -11.67
CA GLU A 24 11.57 24.96 -10.64
C GLU A 24 12.63 26.00 -10.26
N HIS A 25 13.91 25.60 -10.20
CA HIS A 25 15.02 26.44 -9.73
C HIS A 25 15.92 26.94 -10.86
N ASN A 26 15.64 26.57 -12.12
CA ASN A 26 16.44 26.92 -13.29
C ASN A 26 17.94 26.61 -13.14
N ILE A 27 18.26 25.47 -12.52
CA ILE A 27 19.63 24.98 -12.30
C ILE A 27 19.98 23.84 -13.25
N THR A 28 21.28 23.58 -13.42
CA THR A 28 21.76 22.48 -14.26
C THR A 28 21.25 21.14 -13.75
N HIS A 29 21.04 20.17 -14.66
CA HIS A 29 20.54 18.85 -14.29
C HIS A 29 21.47 18.12 -13.30
N THR A 30 22.79 18.34 -13.40
CA THR A 30 23.78 17.76 -12.48
C THR A 30 23.65 18.34 -11.06
N ASP A 31 23.46 19.66 -10.95
CA ASP A 31 23.23 20.31 -9.65
C ASP A 31 21.88 19.90 -9.06
N ALA A 32 20.86 19.76 -9.92
CA ALA A 32 19.56 19.26 -9.51
C ALA A 32 19.62 17.80 -9.02
N LEU A 33 20.45 16.94 -9.61
CA LEU A 33 20.67 15.56 -9.14
C LEU A 33 21.33 15.55 -7.76
N ASN A 34 22.34 16.39 -7.55
CA ASN A 34 22.99 16.51 -6.25
C ASN A 34 22.03 17.08 -5.19
N LEU A 35 21.23 18.08 -5.55
CA LEU A 35 20.22 18.65 -4.66
C LEU A 35 19.11 17.64 -4.32
N ALA A 36 18.60 16.91 -5.33
CA ALA A 36 17.64 15.82 -5.15
C ALA A 36 18.21 14.71 -4.23
N SER A 37 19.50 14.38 -4.40
CA SER A 37 20.18 13.37 -3.58
C SER A 37 20.36 13.84 -2.13
N ARG A 38 20.69 15.11 -1.91
CA ARG A 38 20.73 15.74 -0.57
C ARG A 38 19.35 15.77 0.08
N GLN A 39 18.30 16.07 -0.67
CA GLN A 39 16.92 16.00 -0.18
C GLN A 39 16.51 14.56 0.19
N ALA A 40 17.05 13.55 -0.50
CA ALA A 40 16.89 12.14 -0.18
C ALA A 40 17.78 11.64 0.99
N GLY A 41 18.66 12.49 1.54
CA GLY A 41 19.53 12.16 2.67
C GLY A 41 20.91 11.59 2.30
N TYR A 42 21.30 11.67 1.02
CA TYR A 42 22.62 11.30 0.54
C TYR A 42 23.50 12.54 0.37
N GLU A 43 24.82 12.39 0.46
CA GLU A 43 25.75 13.51 0.32
C GLU A 43 25.72 14.16 -1.08
N ASN A 44 25.59 13.32 -2.12
CA ASN A 44 25.51 13.70 -3.53
C ASN A 44 24.95 12.53 -4.37
N PHE A 45 24.77 12.72 -5.68
CA PHE A 45 24.20 11.68 -6.55
C PHE A 45 25.07 10.44 -6.68
N VAL A 46 26.39 10.58 -6.58
CA VAL A 46 27.33 9.45 -6.60
C VAL A 46 27.18 8.61 -5.33
N HIS A 47 27.06 9.26 -4.16
CA HIS A 47 26.80 8.64 -2.87
C HIS A 47 25.44 7.93 -2.87
N ALA A 48 24.40 8.58 -3.40
CA ALA A 48 23.09 7.95 -3.61
C ALA A 48 23.20 6.71 -4.50
N LYS A 49 23.88 6.79 -5.65
CA LYS A 49 24.05 5.66 -6.57
C LYS A 49 24.85 4.49 -5.96
N ARG A 50 25.77 4.76 -5.02
CA ARG A 50 26.57 3.74 -4.31
C ARG A 50 25.81 3.08 -3.16
N GLN A 51 24.95 3.83 -2.47
CA GLN A 51 24.16 3.32 -1.34
C GLN A 51 22.81 2.74 -1.77
N LEU A 52 22.28 3.18 -2.91
CA LEU A 52 21.11 2.57 -3.53
C LEU A 52 21.55 1.25 -4.18
N PRO A 53 20.84 0.15 -3.93
CA PRO A 53 21.28 -1.16 -4.36
C PRO A 53 21.32 -1.24 -5.89
N VAL A 54 22.53 -1.34 -6.43
CA VAL A 54 22.77 -1.78 -7.79
C VAL A 54 23.24 -3.23 -7.70
N ALA A 55 22.48 -4.13 -8.34
CA ALA A 55 22.88 -5.47 -8.77
C ALA A 55 22.61 -6.72 -7.91
N ASN A 56 21.94 -6.69 -6.74
CA ASN A 56 21.49 -7.93 -6.07
C ASN A 56 20.15 -7.77 -5.31
N ALA A 57 19.21 -7.00 -5.87
CA ALA A 57 17.92 -6.76 -5.24
C ALA A 57 17.00 -8.01 -5.31
N PRO A 58 16.16 -8.27 -4.29
CA PRO A 58 15.10 -9.28 -4.39
C PRO A 58 14.27 -9.02 -5.66
N ARG A 59 13.88 -10.10 -6.35
CA ARG A 59 13.13 -10.05 -7.62
C ARG A 59 11.82 -9.25 -7.42
N GLY A 60 11.82 -7.96 -7.78
CA GLY A 60 10.65 -7.09 -7.67
C GLY A 60 10.97 -5.60 -7.82
N PHE A 61 9.92 -4.81 -8.02
CA PHE A 61 9.91 -3.36 -8.07
C PHE A 61 9.64 -2.82 -6.66
N PRO A 62 10.64 -2.18 -6.00
CA PRO A 62 10.44 -1.63 -4.67
C PRO A 62 9.49 -0.43 -4.74
N VAL A 63 8.49 -0.45 -3.86
CA VAL A 63 7.55 0.64 -3.64
C VAL A 63 7.63 1.07 -2.19
N TYR A 64 7.86 2.35 -2.00
CA TYR A 64 7.94 2.97 -0.69
C TYR A 64 6.59 3.58 -0.34
N ILE A 65 6.15 3.38 0.90
CA ILE A 65 4.93 3.96 1.42
C ILE A 65 5.30 4.74 2.67
N SER A 66 4.92 6.02 2.75
CA SER A 66 5.29 6.88 3.89
C SER A 66 4.12 7.62 4.49
N VAL A 67 4.09 7.67 5.82
CA VAL A 67 3.07 8.40 6.60
C VAL A 67 3.76 9.27 7.64
N HIS A 68 3.42 10.56 7.68
CA HIS A 68 3.87 11.48 8.72
C HIS A 68 2.94 11.40 9.94
N TRP A 69 3.50 11.53 11.14
CA TRP A 69 2.71 11.50 12.37
C TRP A 69 3.19 12.55 13.37
N PHE A 70 2.30 12.93 14.29
CA PHE A 70 2.61 13.77 15.44
C PHE A 70 1.68 13.43 16.61
N THR A 71 2.23 13.47 17.82
CA THR A 71 1.48 13.23 19.06
C THR A 71 1.13 14.58 19.68
N ARG A 72 -0.16 14.88 19.83
CA ARG A 72 -0.60 16.09 20.53
C ARG A 72 -0.27 16.00 22.01
N ARG A 73 0.14 17.12 22.60
CA ARG A 73 0.42 17.23 24.04
C ARG A 73 -0.89 17.03 24.81
N SER A 74 -0.98 16.01 25.66
CA SER A 74 -2.03 15.97 26.68
C SER A 74 -1.69 16.97 27.79
N ARG A 75 -2.72 17.53 28.43
CA ARG A 75 -2.58 18.54 29.50
C ARG A 75 -1.80 17.98 30.71
N ASN A 76 -1.78 16.65 30.87
CA ASN A 76 -1.16 15.90 31.98
C ASN A 76 -0.06 14.93 31.50
N ASP A 77 0.61 15.22 30.38
CA ASP A 77 1.52 14.27 29.72
C ASP A 77 2.95 14.32 30.29
N ASP A 78 3.23 13.49 31.29
CA ASP A 78 4.56 13.40 31.90
C ASP A 78 5.50 12.41 31.20
N GLN A 79 5.04 11.49 30.34
CA GLN A 79 5.93 10.54 29.66
C GLN A 79 5.39 10.08 28.30
N THR A 80 5.79 10.74 27.21
CA THR A 80 5.74 10.12 25.87
C THR A 80 6.78 9.00 25.80
N PRO A 81 6.42 7.76 25.40
CA PRO A 81 7.40 6.71 25.15
C PRO A 81 8.45 7.21 24.14
N ASN A 82 9.73 7.14 24.49
CA ASN A 82 10.89 7.60 23.70
C ASN A 82 10.98 9.11 23.41
N GLY A 83 10.09 9.97 23.92
CA GLY A 83 10.17 11.43 23.76
C GLY A 83 9.89 11.97 22.35
N LEU A 84 9.64 11.10 21.36
CA LEU A 84 9.35 11.49 19.99
C LEU A 84 7.90 11.96 19.85
N ARG A 85 7.70 13.23 19.48
CA ARG A 85 6.36 13.84 19.34
C ARG A 85 5.93 14.05 17.89
N HIS A 86 6.81 13.77 16.95
CA HIS A 86 6.52 13.76 15.53
C HIS A 86 7.51 12.86 14.82
N GLY A 87 7.11 12.35 13.67
CA GLY A 87 7.93 11.42 12.92
C GLY A 87 7.37 11.12 11.55
N ARG A 88 8.03 10.18 10.88
CA ARG A 88 7.60 9.65 9.61
C ARG A 88 7.93 8.18 9.55
N GLU A 89 6.90 7.37 9.42
CA GLU A 89 7.03 5.95 9.19
C GLU A 89 7.19 5.68 7.69
N LEU A 90 7.93 4.62 7.38
CA LEU A 90 8.25 4.20 6.02
C LEU A 90 8.17 2.68 5.94
N LEU A 91 7.49 2.17 4.93
CA LEU A 91 7.43 0.75 4.60
C LEU A 91 7.90 0.53 3.16
N CYS A 92 8.69 -0.52 2.93
CA CYS A 92 9.16 -0.90 1.59
C CYS A 92 8.50 -2.21 1.17
N VAL A 93 7.68 -2.15 0.14
CA VAL A 93 6.92 -3.27 -0.42
C VAL A 93 7.52 -3.64 -1.77
N HIS A 94 7.88 -4.91 -1.96
CA HIS A 94 8.42 -5.38 -3.23
C HIS A 94 7.31 -5.99 -4.08
N LEU A 95 6.94 -5.30 -5.16
CA LEU A 95 5.90 -5.71 -6.10
C LEU A 95 6.52 -6.46 -7.29
N SER A 96 5.76 -7.31 -7.96
CA SER A 96 6.11 -8.05 -9.16
C SER A 96 6.21 -7.19 -10.42
N ARG A 97 5.55 -6.02 -10.42
CA ARG A 97 5.52 -5.05 -11.53
C ARG A 97 5.55 -3.60 -10.99
N PRO A 98 5.91 -2.60 -11.82
CA PRO A 98 5.94 -1.20 -11.40
C PRO A 98 4.61 -0.72 -10.82
N LEU A 99 4.67 0.17 -9.82
CA LEU A 99 3.48 0.72 -9.18
C LEU A 99 2.45 1.32 -10.16
N PRO A 100 2.84 2.09 -11.21
CA PRO A 100 1.87 2.65 -12.15
C PRO A 100 1.13 1.60 -12.99
N GLU A 101 1.65 0.38 -13.09
CA GLU A 101 0.99 -0.75 -13.76
C GLU A 101 0.03 -1.50 -12.83
N ILE A 102 0.15 -1.30 -11.52
CA ILE A 102 -0.76 -1.87 -10.51
C ILE A 102 -1.93 -0.91 -10.27
N VAL A 103 -1.63 0.38 -10.12
CA VAL A 103 -2.64 1.41 -9.89
C VAL A 103 -2.19 2.73 -10.53
N ALA A 104 -3.06 3.28 -11.39
CA ALA A 104 -2.79 4.58 -12.00
C ALA A 104 -2.76 5.68 -10.92
N LYS A 105 -1.91 6.70 -11.10
CA LYS A 105 -1.72 7.80 -10.15
C LYS A 105 -3.03 8.45 -9.65
N HIS A 106 -4.00 8.64 -10.55
CA HIS A 106 -5.28 9.27 -10.21
C HIS A 106 -6.24 8.33 -9.48
N LEU A 107 -6.01 7.01 -9.53
CA LEU A 107 -6.85 5.98 -8.88
C LEU A 107 -6.37 5.63 -7.47
N VAL A 108 -5.15 5.98 -7.08
CA VAL A 108 -4.57 5.64 -5.78
C VAL A 108 -5.50 5.98 -4.61
N GLY A 109 -6.06 7.19 -4.61
CA GLY A 109 -6.93 7.65 -3.52
C GLY A 109 -8.31 6.97 -3.46
N HIS A 110 -8.69 6.22 -4.50
CA HIS A 110 -9.95 5.47 -4.56
C HIS A 110 -9.83 4.05 -4.00
N ALA A 111 -8.62 3.49 -3.93
CA ALA A 111 -8.42 2.15 -3.39
C ALA A 111 -8.53 2.14 -1.86
N ARG A 112 -9.27 1.15 -1.33
CA ARG A 112 -9.32 0.87 0.11
C ARG A 112 -7.92 0.65 0.66
N GLY A 113 -7.61 1.17 1.84
CA GLY A 113 -6.24 1.12 2.41
C GLY A 113 -5.24 2.12 1.81
N LEU A 114 -5.52 2.67 0.62
CA LEU A 114 -4.76 3.79 0.02
C LEU A 114 -5.53 5.12 0.09
N TYR A 115 -6.65 5.17 0.81
CA TYR A 115 -7.36 6.41 1.08
C TYR A 115 -6.42 7.43 1.75
N GLY A 116 -6.42 8.66 1.24
CA GLY A 116 -5.51 9.70 1.73
C GLY A 116 -4.07 9.61 1.18
N PHE A 117 -3.69 8.55 0.47
CA PHE A 117 -2.39 8.49 -0.21
C PHE A 117 -2.42 9.20 -1.57
N ARG A 118 -1.22 9.57 -2.05
CA ARG A 118 -0.98 9.99 -3.43
C ARG A 118 0.30 9.37 -3.95
N MET A 119 0.33 9.08 -5.24
CA MET A 119 1.57 8.70 -5.93
C MET A 119 2.39 9.95 -6.21
N GLU A 120 3.36 10.18 -5.35
CA GLU A 120 4.29 11.28 -5.46
C GLU A 120 5.36 10.98 -6.52
N TYR A 121 5.87 9.74 -6.51
CA TYR A 121 6.74 9.18 -7.54
C TYR A 121 6.25 7.81 -8.00
N VAL A 122 6.82 7.32 -9.12
CA VAL A 122 6.49 6.01 -9.72
C VAL A 122 6.80 4.81 -8.81
N ASP A 123 7.46 5.04 -7.69
CA ASP A 123 7.88 4.08 -6.68
C ASP A 123 7.53 4.54 -5.26
N HIS A 124 6.74 5.62 -5.10
CA HIS A 124 6.50 6.23 -3.79
C HIS A 124 5.05 6.71 -3.61
N LEU A 125 4.42 6.16 -2.57
CA LEU A 125 3.14 6.61 -2.04
C LEU A 125 3.35 7.42 -0.77
N GLU A 126 2.78 8.63 -0.74
CA GLU A 126 2.81 9.51 0.42
C GLU A 126 1.40 9.79 0.93
N HIS A 127 1.19 9.64 2.23
CA HIS A 127 -0.07 10.05 2.87
C HIS A 127 -0.16 11.58 2.95
N ARG A 128 -1.29 12.13 2.52
CA ARG A 128 -1.50 13.59 2.35
C ARG A 128 -1.54 14.36 3.68
N THR A 129 -1.92 13.71 4.77
CA THR A 129 -2.08 14.34 6.08
C THR A 129 -1.22 13.67 7.14
N ASN A 130 -0.97 14.39 8.24
CA ASN A 130 -0.29 13.82 9.38
C ASN A 130 -1.30 13.10 10.28
N VAL A 131 -0.95 11.91 10.76
CA VAL A 131 -1.76 11.18 11.74
C VAL A 131 -1.32 11.48 13.17
N ASN A 132 -2.17 11.13 14.14
CA ASN A 132 -2.06 11.55 15.54
C ASN A 132 -1.18 10.66 16.44
N SER A 133 -0.58 9.59 15.90
CA SER A 133 0.34 8.72 16.62
C SER A 133 1.24 7.92 15.67
N GLN A 134 2.32 7.36 16.21
CA GLN A 134 3.20 6.47 15.45
C GLN A 134 2.47 5.18 15.06
N GLU A 135 1.68 4.63 15.97
CA GLU A 135 0.94 3.38 15.79
C GLU A 135 -0.08 3.51 14.66
N SER A 136 -0.82 4.63 14.60
CA SER A 136 -1.75 4.90 13.50
C SER A 136 -1.03 5.05 12.16
N ALA A 137 0.21 5.56 12.14
CA ALA A 137 0.99 5.60 10.92
C ALA A 137 1.39 4.20 10.46
N ARG A 138 1.77 3.31 11.38
CA ARG A 138 2.09 1.91 11.07
C ARG A 138 0.89 1.14 10.56
N ASP A 139 -0.26 1.28 11.21
CA ASP A 139 -1.52 0.66 10.79
C ASP A 139 -1.93 1.06 9.36
N LEU A 140 -1.83 2.36 9.03
CA LEU A 140 -2.06 2.83 7.66
C LEU A 140 -1.09 2.24 6.64
N LEU A 141 0.19 2.06 7.01
CA LEU A 141 1.18 1.45 6.12
C LEU A 141 0.87 -0.02 5.84
N LEU A 142 0.45 -0.78 6.86
CA LEU A 142 0.05 -2.19 6.69
C LEU A 142 -1.24 -2.32 5.84
N LYS A 143 -2.24 -1.46 6.08
CA LYS A 143 -3.44 -1.37 5.23
C LYS A 143 -3.10 -1.04 3.78
N ALA A 144 -2.19 -0.11 3.56
CA ALA A 144 -1.71 0.26 2.23
C ALA A 144 -0.99 -0.90 1.53
N GLU A 145 -0.14 -1.65 2.24
CA GLU A 145 0.51 -2.84 1.70
C GLU A 145 -0.52 -3.91 1.30
N ARG A 146 -1.49 -4.24 2.17
CA ARG A 146 -2.56 -5.21 1.86
C ARG A 146 -3.33 -4.82 0.60
N SER A 147 -3.65 -3.54 0.45
CA SER A 147 -4.31 -3.01 -0.75
C SER A 147 -3.47 -3.17 -2.02
N LEU A 148 -2.17 -2.87 -1.95
CA LEU A 148 -1.27 -3.07 -3.10
C LEU A 148 -1.16 -4.54 -3.48
N ARG A 149 -1.06 -5.45 -2.49
CA ARG A 149 -1.03 -6.90 -2.73
C ARG A 149 -2.34 -7.42 -3.32
N PHE A 150 -3.47 -6.90 -2.86
CA PHE A 150 -4.79 -7.22 -3.40
C PHE A 150 -4.89 -6.83 -4.88
N MET A 151 -4.57 -5.58 -5.24
CA MET A 151 -4.61 -5.12 -6.63
C MET A 151 -3.59 -5.84 -7.51
N GLU A 152 -2.38 -6.08 -6.99
CA GLU A 152 -1.34 -6.79 -7.69
C GLU A 152 -1.79 -8.19 -8.10
N ALA A 153 -2.32 -8.97 -7.16
CA ALA A 153 -2.65 -10.36 -7.37
C ALA A 153 -3.94 -10.56 -8.15
N THR A 154 -4.95 -9.73 -7.89
CA THR A 154 -6.27 -9.89 -8.52
C THR A 154 -6.39 -9.16 -9.86
N GLY A 155 -5.56 -8.13 -10.09
CA GLY A 155 -5.69 -7.24 -11.23
C GLY A 155 -6.87 -6.27 -11.15
N LEU A 156 -7.68 -6.36 -10.09
CA LEU A 156 -8.81 -5.46 -9.87
C LEU A 156 -8.33 -4.02 -9.71
N GLN A 157 -9.13 -3.09 -10.22
CA GLN A 157 -8.89 -1.66 -10.13
C GLN A 157 -9.98 -1.01 -9.26
N PRO A 158 -9.65 0.02 -8.48
CA PRO A 158 -10.65 0.72 -7.69
C PRO A 158 -11.62 1.46 -8.60
N VAL A 159 -12.91 1.43 -8.24
CA VAL A 159 -13.92 2.17 -8.99
C VAL A 159 -13.75 3.67 -8.74
N SER A 160 -13.60 4.43 -9.83
CA SER A 160 -13.56 5.90 -9.81
C SER A 160 -14.65 6.54 -10.67
N THR A 161 -15.35 5.74 -11.47
CA THR A 161 -16.31 6.20 -12.47
C THR A 161 -17.74 5.89 -12.04
N LYS A 162 -18.67 6.75 -12.48
CA LYS A 162 -20.11 6.56 -12.27
C LYS A 162 -20.73 5.35 -12.98
N ARG A 163 -19.95 4.63 -13.79
CA ARG A 163 -20.40 3.45 -14.54
C ARG A 163 -21.07 2.41 -13.65
N PHE A 164 -20.61 2.28 -12.41
CA PHE A 164 -21.11 1.30 -11.45
C PHE A 164 -22.02 1.92 -10.37
N ASP A 165 -22.49 3.17 -10.56
CA ASP A 165 -23.36 3.85 -9.58
C ASP A 165 -24.65 3.07 -9.31
N SER A 166 -25.22 2.41 -10.33
CA SER A 166 -26.47 1.64 -10.16
C SER A 166 -26.28 0.47 -9.21
N ILE A 167 -25.26 -0.36 -9.44
CA ILE A 167 -24.97 -1.52 -8.59
C ILE A 167 -24.45 -1.09 -7.21
N SER A 168 -23.62 -0.04 -7.15
CA SER A 168 -23.13 0.50 -5.87
C SER A 168 -24.29 1.02 -5.02
N ARG A 169 -25.29 1.69 -5.61
CA ARG A 169 -26.53 2.10 -4.91
C ARG A 169 -27.32 0.91 -4.38
N VAL A 170 -27.54 -0.13 -5.20
CA VAL A 170 -28.21 -1.35 -4.73
C VAL A 170 -27.48 -1.91 -3.51
N LEU A 171 -26.14 -1.98 -3.56
CA LEU A 171 -25.32 -2.46 -2.46
C LEU A 171 -25.33 -1.56 -1.21
N THR A 172 -25.77 -0.30 -1.28
CA THR A 172 -25.97 0.52 -0.07
C THR A 172 -27.07 0.00 0.84
N GLU A 173 -27.99 -0.78 0.30
CA GLU A 173 -29.12 -1.37 1.04
C GLU A 173 -28.80 -2.79 1.51
N MET A 174 -27.59 -3.31 1.24
CA MET A 174 -27.18 -4.64 1.67
C MET A 174 -27.17 -4.74 3.20
N PRO A 175 -27.85 -5.73 3.79
CA PRO A 175 -27.88 -5.91 5.25
C PRO A 175 -26.49 -6.09 5.85
N ASP A 176 -26.22 -5.36 6.93
CA ASP A 176 -25.01 -5.47 7.76
C ASP A 176 -23.70 -5.26 6.98
N ARG A 177 -23.78 -4.47 5.90
CA ARG A 177 -22.64 -3.96 5.17
C ARG A 177 -21.78 -3.10 6.09
N ASP A 178 -20.47 -3.32 6.06
CA ASP A 178 -19.54 -2.54 6.83
C ASP A 178 -18.16 -2.57 6.18
N HIS A 179 -17.48 -1.43 6.24
CA HIS A 179 -16.11 -1.29 5.77
C HIS A 179 -15.89 -1.64 4.28
N ASP A 180 -16.90 -1.45 3.45
CA ASP A 180 -16.93 -1.82 2.03
C ASP A 180 -15.99 -1.02 1.13
N SER A 181 -15.67 -1.60 -0.03
CA SER A 181 -14.90 -0.97 -1.09
C SER A 181 -15.25 -1.49 -2.48
N ASP A 182 -15.23 -0.57 -3.44
CA ASP A 182 -15.69 -0.82 -4.81
C ASP A 182 -14.52 -1.06 -5.76
N TRP A 183 -14.59 -2.19 -6.48
CA TRP A 183 -13.59 -2.64 -7.43
C TRP A 183 -14.23 -3.07 -8.75
N PHE A 184 -13.44 -3.09 -9.81
CA PHE A 184 -13.85 -3.68 -11.08
C PHE A 184 -12.70 -4.43 -11.73
N ASP A 185 -13.05 -5.48 -12.47
CA ASP A 185 -12.10 -6.20 -13.31
C ASP A 185 -12.00 -5.50 -14.67
N PRO A 186 -10.84 -4.93 -15.06
CA PRO A 186 -10.69 -4.27 -16.34
C PRO A 186 -10.80 -5.22 -17.53
N VAL A 187 -10.62 -6.54 -17.35
CA VAL A 187 -10.69 -7.53 -18.42
C VAL A 187 -12.13 -7.88 -18.77
N SER A 188 -12.93 -8.27 -17.77
CA SER A 188 -14.35 -8.60 -17.97
C SER A 188 -15.26 -7.38 -17.95
N GLY A 189 -14.83 -6.27 -17.34
CA GLY A 189 -15.67 -5.10 -17.07
C GLY A 189 -16.68 -5.32 -15.94
N SER A 190 -16.61 -6.44 -15.23
CA SER A 190 -17.49 -6.80 -14.12
C SER A 190 -17.11 -6.08 -12.83
N TYR A 191 -18.12 -5.78 -12.00
CA TYR A 191 -17.97 -5.11 -10.72
C TYR A 191 -17.80 -6.12 -9.57
N VAL A 192 -17.02 -5.73 -8.57
CA VAL A 192 -16.79 -6.47 -7.33
C VAL A 192 -16.81 -5.50 -6.16
N CYS A 193 -17.72 -5.70 -5.22
CA CYS A 193 -17.69 -5.07 -3.91
C CYS A 193 -16.94 -5.99 -2.94
N LEU A 194 -15.95 -5.46 -2.23
CA LEU A 194 -15.32 -6.12 -1.10
C LEU A 194 -15.91 -5.51 0.17
N ASP A 195 -16.78 -6.25 0.83
CA ASP A 195 -17.39 -5.89 2.12
C ASP A 195 -16.63 -6.58 3.26
N GLU A 196 -16.27 -5.85 4.32
CA GLU A 196 -15.39 -6.35 5.38
C GLU A 196 -15.99 -6.16 6.79
N PRO A 197 -17.18 -6.70 7.07
CA PRO A 197 -17.82 -6.53 8.36
C PRO A 197 -17.12 -7.32 9.47
N TYR A 198 -17.25 -6.81 10.69
CA TYR A 198 -16.93 -7.59 11.88
C TYR A 198 -17.84 -8.82 11.98
N ALA A 199 -17.28 -9.95 12.42
CA ALA A 199 -18.02 -11.21 12.55
C ALA A 199 -19.32 -11.07 13.37
N ALA A 200 -19.29 -10.26 14.44
CA ALA A 200 -20.45 -9.98 15.28
C ALA A 200 -21.59 -9.25 14.54
N ALA A 201 -21.27 -8.47 13.51
CA ALA A 201 -22.28 -7.75 12.74
C ALA A 201 -23.08 -8.68 11.81
N VAL A 202 -22.48 -9.76 11.31
CA VAL A 202 -23.15 -10.68 10.37
C VAL A 202 -23.85 -11.84 11.10
N LYS A 203 -23.42 -12.16 12.32
CA LYS A 203 -23.91 -13.29 13.10
C LYS A 203 -25.45 -13.29 13.24
N GLY A 204 -26.09 -14.35 12.77
CA GLY A 204 -27.54 -14.54 12.84
C GLY A 204 -28.34 -13.80 11.76
N ARG A 205 -27.66 -13.16 10.81
CA ARG A 205 -28.26 -12.40 9.70
C ARG A 205 -27.89 -12.98 8.33
N GLU A 206 -27.23 -14.13 8.30
CA GLU A 206 -26.75 -14.81 7.10
C GLU A 206 -27.89 -15.13 6.13
N ALA A 207 -29.01 -15.67 6.64
CA ALA A 207 -30.17 -16.00 5.81
C ALA A 207 -30.83 -14.77 5.19
N LYS A 208 -30.95 -13.67 5.96
CA LYS A 208 -31.47 -12.39 5.45
C LYS A 208 -30.59 -11.85 4.34
N ARG A 209 -29.28 -11.94 4.52
CA ARG A 209 -28.29 -11.47 3.55
C ARG A 209 -28.28 -12.31 2.29
N ALA A 210 -28.34 -13.64 2.40
CA ALA A 210 -28.44 -14.56 1.27
C ALA A 210 -29.70 -14.28 0.43
N TYR A 211 -30.87 -14.13 1.09
CA TYR A 211 -32.12 -13.79 0.41
C TYR A 211 -32.05 -12.43 -0.31
N TRP A 212 -31.45 -11.42 0.33
CA TRP A 212 -31.28 -10.11 -0.28
C TRP A 212 -30.38 -10.16 -1.52
N LEU A 213 -29.29 -10.91 -1.47
CA LEU A 213 -28.38 -11.10 -2.62
C LEU A 213 -29.10 -11.78 -3.79
N GLU A 214 -29.82 -12.87 -3.52
CA GLU A 214 -30.60 -13.60 -4.53
C GLU A 214 -31.66 -12.70 -5.17
N SER A 215 -32.37 -11.91 -4.37
CA SER A 215 -33.40 -10.98 -4.85
C SER A 215 -32.86 -9.84 -5.72
N ASN A 216 -31.55 -9.61 -5.70
CA ASN A 216 -30.86 -8.57 -6.47
C ASN A 216 -29.95 -9.14 -7.57
N ASP A 217 -30.05 -10.44 -7.90
CA ASP A 217 -29.19 -11.14 -8.86
C ASP A 217 -27.68 -11.03 -8.53
N LEU A 218 -27.35 -10.95 -7.24
CA LEU A 218 -25.99 -10.85 -6.74
C LEU A 218 -25.54 -12.16 -6.12
N LYS A 219 -24.23 -12.39 -6.20
CA LYS A 219 -23.54 -13.54 -5.61
C LYS A 219 -22.56 -13.05 -4.58
N MET A 220 -22.26 -13.91 -3.61
CA MET A 220 -21.29 -13.65 -2.57
C MET A 220 -20.35 -14.84 -2.41
N VAL A 221 -19.05 -14.57 -2.27
CA VAL A 221 -18.00 -15.56 -1.99
C VAL A 221 -17.17 -15.06 -0.82
N VAL A 222 -16.88 -15.94 0.14
CA VAL A 222 -15.98 -15.66 1.27
C VAL A 222 -14.59 -16.20 0.92
N PRO A 223 -13.59 -15.35 0.64
CA PRO A 223 -12.23 -15.80 0.39
C PRO A 223 -11.54 -16.26 1.68
N GLN A 224 -10.61 -17.22 1.56
CA GLN A 224 -9.68 -17.58 2.63
C GLN A 224 -8.55 -16.57 2.72
N TRP A 225 -8.86 -15.36 3.15
CA TRP A 225 -7.93 -14.24 3.22
C TRP A 225 -8.33 -13.30 4.35
N GLU A 226 -7.36 -12.60 4.92
CA GLU A 226 -7.58 -11.81 6.15
C GLU A 226 -8.29 -10.47 5.89
N GLY A 227 -8.29 -9.95 4.66
CA GLY A 227 -8.87 -8.66 4.30
C GLY A 227 -7.87 -7.50 4.22
N ILE A 228 -8.37 -6.32 3.85
CA ILE A 228 -7.62 -5.05 3.79
C ILE A 228 -7.81 -4.28 5.10
N TYR A 229 -9.07 -4.08 5.51
CA TYR A 229 -9.42 -3.09 6.53
C TYR A 229 -8.87 -3.46 7.91
N TYR A 230 -9.30 -4.58 8.48
CA TYR A 230 -8.81 -5.00 9.79
C TYR A 230 -8.55 -6.51 9.76
N ALA A 231 -7.38 -6.84 9.24
CA ALA A 231 -7.03 -8.20 8.87
C ALA A 231 -7.14 -9.17 10.04
N GLY A 232 -7.89 -10.26 9.85
CA GLY A 232 -8.11 -11.30 10.86
C GLY A 232 -9.27 -11.03 11.82
N GLU A 233 -9.76 -9.79 11.89
CA GLU A 233 -10.86 -9.35 12.76
C GLU A 233 -12.16 -9.10 11.96
N CYS A 234 -12.01 -8.66 10.71
CA CYS A 234 -13.08 -8.56 9.73
C CYS A 234 -13.16 -9.81 8.85
N ILE A 235 -14.36 -10.13 8.38
CA ILE A 235 -14.59 -11.24 7.44
C ILE A 235 -14.81 -10.65 6.05
N PRO A 236 -13.86 -10.80 5.10
CA PRO A 236 -14.06 -10.31 3.75
C PRO A 236 -15.17 -11.10 3.03
N HIS A 237 -16.05 -10.38 2.35
CA HIS A 237 -17.07 -10.90 1.46
C HIS A 237 -16.90 -10.25 0.09
N LEU A 238 -16.69 -11.06 -0.95
CA LEU A 238 -16.68 -10.60 -2.33
C LEU A 238 -18.11 -10.68 -2.85
N VAL A 239 -18.69 -9.55 -3.26
CA VAL A 239 -20.07 -9.45 -3.72
C VAL A 239 -20.11 -8.87 -5.14
N GLY A 240 -20.92 -9.46 -6.02
CA GLY A 240 -21.07 -8.98 -7.39
C GLY A 240 -21.94 -9.90 -8.25
N PRO A 241 -22.23 -9.51 -9.50
CA PRO A 241 -23.10 -10.28 -10.40
C PRO A 241 -22.37 -11.50 -11.00
N ASP A 242 -21.06 -11.40 -11.20
CA ASP A 242 -20.24 -12.41 -11.86
C ASP A 242 -19.59 -13.37 -10.85
N GLY A 243 -20.31 -14.44 -10.50
CA GLY A 243 -19.82 -15.45 -9.55
C GLY A 243 -18.53 -16.16 -9.98
N ALA A 244 -18.26 -16.27 -11.28
CA ALA A 244 -17.03 -16.90 -11.77
C ALA A 244 -15.81 -15.99 -11.53
N LEU A 245 -15.98 -14.67 -11.72
CA LEU A 245 -14.99 -13.68 -11.30
C LEU A 245 -14.78 -13.71 -9.78
N LEU A 246 -15.86 -13.72 -8.98
CA LEU A 246 -15.73 -13.73 -7.51
C LEU A 246 -14.95 -14.95 -7.04
N GLN A 247 -15.24 -16.15 -7.58
CA GLN A 247 -14.51 -17.36 -7.23
C GLN A 247 -13.03 -17.29 -7.63
N ARG A 248 -12.73 -16.83 -8.86
CA ARG A 248 -11.34 -16.64 -9.34
C ARG A 248 -10.56 -15.69 -8.43
N VAL A 249 -11.18 -14.58 -8.02
CA VAL A 249 -10.59 -13.63 -7.09
C VAL A 249 -10.36 -14.30 -5.74
N ALA A 250 -11.35 -15.00 -5.19
CA ALA A 250 -11.23 -15.71 -3.93
C ALA A 250 -10.08 -16.74 -3.91
N ASP A 251 -9.97 -17.57 -4.96
CA ASP A 251 -8.90 -18.55 -5.12
C ASP A 251 -7.52 -17.89 -5.20
N THR A 252 -7.46 -16.68 -5.78
CA THR A 252 -6.24 -15.90 -5.88
C THR A 252 -5.84 -15.32 -4.53
N LEU A 253 -6.80 -14.78 -3.78
CA LEU A 253 -6.58 -14.24 -2.44
C LEU A 253 -6.18 -15.33 -1.44
N ALA A 254 -6.70 -16.55 -1.58
CA ALA A 254 -6.29 -17.69 -0.76
C ALA A 254 -4.80 -18.06 -0.89
N ARG A 255 -4.14 -17.64 -1.97
CA ARG A 255 -2.70 -17.85 -2.20
C ARG A 255 -1.84 -16.67 -1.75
N LEU A 256 -2.45 -15.56 -1.32
CA LEU A 256 -1.71 -14.42 -0.81
C LEU A 256 -1.10 -14.74 0.54
N ARG A 257 0.14 -14.33 0.72
CA ARG A 257 0.77 -14.40 2.04
C ARG A 257 0.19 -13.31 2.94
N PRO A 258 -0.06 -13.61 4.22
CA PRO A 258 -0.42 -12.59 5.19
C PRO A 258 0.61 -11.46 5.23
N VAL A 259 0.13 -10.22 5.39
CA VAL A 259 0.98 -9.07 5.61
C VAL A 259 1.27 -8.98 7.11
N ALA A 260 2.46 -9.42 7.50
CA ALA A 260 2.92 -9.37 8.87
C ALA A 260 3.53 -8.00 9.20
N GLU A 261 3.32 -7.53 10.43
CA GLU A 261 4.03 -6.36 10.93
C GLU A 261 5.54 -6.66 11.01
N PRO A 262 6.41 -5.82 10.43
CA PRO A 262 7.85 -6.00 10.52
C PRO A 262 8.37 -5.91 11.96
N HIS A 263 9.16 -6.89 12.37
CA HIS A 263 9.81 -6.91 13.68
C HIS A 263 11.33 -7.13 13.53
N PRO A 264 12.19 -6.16 13.91
CA PRO A 264 11.84 -4.81 14.37
C PRO A 264 11.27 -3.95 13.23
N TRP A 265 10.46 -2.94 13.59
CA TRP A 265 9.95 -1.98 12.61
C TRP A 265 11.13 -1.28 11.90
N PRO A 266 11.17 -1.23 10.56
CA PRO A 266 12.32 -0.73 9.84
C PRO A 266 12.57 0.73 10.19
N THR A 267 13.74 1.01 10.77
CA THR A 267 14.23 2.39 10.90
C THR A 267 14.52 2.96 9.51
N ARG A 268 14.66 4.29 9.40
CA ARG A 268 14.99 4.96 8.12
C ARG A 268 16.20 4.35 7.39
N GLN A 269 17.16 3.77 8.12
CA GLN A 269 18.34 3.10 7.56
C GLN A 269 18.08 1.62 7.25
N ALA A 270 17.20 0.95 7.98
CA ALA A 270 16.86 -0.45 7.75
C ALA A 270 16.19 -0.68 6.39
N CYS A 271 15.33 0.22 5.90
CA CYS A 271 14.77 0.10 4.55
C CYS A 271 15.84 0.13 3.43
N ALA A 272 17.01 0.71 3.67
CA ALA A 272 18.16 0.63 2.77
C ALA A 272 19.06 -0.59 3.06
N MET A 273 19.07 -1.08 4.30
CA MET A 273 19.95 -2.17 4.79
C MET A 273 19.31 -3.58 4.77
N THR A 274 17.99 -3.74 4.67
CA THR A 274 17.33 -5.05 4.47
C THR A 274 17.80 -5.74 3.17
N ILE A 275 18.49 -4.99 2.31
CA ILE A 275 19.16 -5.46 1.09
C ILE A 275 20.53 -6.10 1.36
N LEU A 276 21.15 -5.86 2.52
CA LEU A 276 22.52 -6.30 2.84
C LEU A 276 22.61 -7.61 3.63
N SER A 277 21.51 -8.10 4.19
CA SER A 277 21.52 -9.28 5.08
C SER A 277 20.70 -10.43 4.51
N ALA A 278 20.96 -10.83 3.27
CA ALA A 278 20.67 -12.20 2.83
C ALA A 278 21.95 -13.04 3.06
N PRO A 279 21.94 -14.06 3.94
CA PRO A 279 23.12 -14.86 4.18
C PRO A 279 23.43 -15.71 2.95
N ASN A 280 24.59 -15.46 2.35
CA ASN A 280 25.13 -16.27 1.28
C ASN A 280 25.63 -17.60 1.88
N ALA A 281 24.70 -18.51 2.17
CA ALA A 281 25.01 -19.87 2.53
C ALA A 281 25.35 -20.65 1.25
N LYS A 282 26.64 -20.76 0.92
CA LYS A 282 27.35 -22.05 0.76
C LYS A 282 28.67 -21.93 -0.01
N ARG A 283 29.64 -22.68 0.55
CA ARG A 283 30.73 -23.41 -0.10
C ARG A 283 31.98 -22.64 -0.53
N MET A 284 33.00 -22.74 0.32
CA MET A 284 34.31 -23.25 -0.09
C MET A 284 34.73 -24.37 0.87
N GLN A 285 34.28 -25.60 0.57
CA GLN A 285 35.10 -26.78 0.76
C GLN A 285 35.48 -27.23 -0.64
N SER A 286 36.76 -27.11 -1.00
CA SER A 286 37.54 -28.19 -1.60
C SER A 286 38.90 -27.68 -2.10
N ARG A 287 39.92 -28.51 -1.83
CA ARG A 287 41.26 -28.60 -2.46
C ARG A 287 42.30 -27.63 -1.87
N ALA A 288 43.51 -28.06 -1.52
CA ALA A 288 44.23 -29.30 -1.82
C ALA A 288 45.40 -29.47 -0.84
N GLY A 289 45.95 -30.70 -0.77
CA GLY A 289 47.33 -30.97 -0.38
C GLY A 289 47.48 -31.46 1.04
#